data_AF-A0A0Q8RQL1-F1
#
_entry.id   AF-A0A0Q8RQL1-F1
#
_cell.length_a   1.000
_cell.length_b   1.000
_cell.length_c   1.000
_cell.angle_alpha   90.00
_cell.angle_beta   90.00
_cell.angle_gamma   90.00
#
_symmetry.space_group_name_H-M   'P 1'
#
loop_
_entity.id
_entity.type
_entity.pdbx_description
1 polymer ?
#
loop_
_entity_poly.entity_id
_entity_poly.type
_entity_poly.pdbx_seq_one_letter_code
_entity_poly.pdbx_strand_id
1 'polypeptide(L)'
;MPWTIAVPEWPGFNDRWPLLSLTDLAAVEAELLRRGEALDAGDADFDAIVGTLTGRPSVWSAAADWLTSNPGADIKDAEFFRLFGEMSRAELILAAIEHKQRLLHGS
;
A
#
# COMPACT_ATOMS: atom_id res chain seq x y z
N MET A 1 -4.94 -8.95 -16.28
CA MET A 1 -4.55 -7.55 -16.55
C MET A 1 -3.71 -7.10 -15.37
N PRO A 2 -2.38 -6.96 -15.50
CA PRO A 2 -1.53 -6.61 -14.37
C PRO A 2 -1.75 -5.15 -13.99
N TRP A 3 -1.67 -4.89 -12.69
CA TRP A 3 -1.83 -3.62 -12.00
C TRP A 3 -0.81 -2.56 -12.45
N THR A 4 -1.03 -2.02 -13.63
CA THR A 4 -0.29 -0.88 -14.16
C THR A 4 -1.25 0.29 -14.21
N ILE A 5 -1.27 1.09 -13.14
CA ILE A 5 -1.57 2.51 -13.34
C ILE A 5 -0.45 2.99 -14.26
N ALA A 6 -0.81 3.36 -15.48
CA ALA A 6 0.14 3.94 -16.40
C ALA A 6 0.75 5.16 -15.70
N VAL A 7 2.06 5.12 -15.52
CA VAL A 7 2.86 6.18 -14.89
C VAL A 7 2.75 7.56 -15.57
N PRO A 8 2.18 7.80 -16.79
CA PRO A 8 2.22 9.14 -17.35
C PRO A 8 0.98 10.04 -17.11
N GLU A 9 0.10 9.82 -16.11
CA GLU A 9 -1.04 10.76 -15.91
C GLU A 9 -1.39 11.16 -14.47
N TRP A 10 -0.49 11.00 -13.48
CA TRP A 10 -0.63 11.74 -12.21
C TRP A 10 0.49 12.77 -12.04
N PRO A 11 0.24 14.06 -12.36
CA PRO A 11 1.25 15.11 -12.32
C PRO A 11 1.96 15.24 -10.96
N GLY A 12 1.33 14.83 -9.86
CA GLY A 12 1.86 15.01 -8.50
C GLY A 12 2.70 13.87 -7.93
N PHE A 13 2.85 12.72 -8.60
CA PHE A 13 3.61 11.60 -8.04
C PHE A 13 5.13 11.86 -8.08
N ASN A 14 5.63 12.37 -9.22
CA ASN A 14 7.05 12.70 -9.40
C ASN A 14 7.44 14.00 -8.66
N ASP A 15 6.50 14.91 -8.42
CA ASP A 15 6.72 16.16 -7.68
C ASP A 15 7.08 15.94 -6.20
N ARG A 16 6.83 14.74 -5.64
CA ARG A 16 7.21 14.40 -4.26
C ARG A 16 8.69 13.99 -4.10
N TRP A 17 9.39 13.63 -5.18
CA TRP A 17 10.80 13.23 -5.13
C TRP A 17 11.62 13.87 -6.27
N PRO A 18 11.77 15.20 -6.28
CA PRO A 18 12.44 15.93 -7.37
C PRO A 18 13.94 15.60 -7.53
N LEU A 19 14.52 14.82 -6.61
CA LEU A 19 15.93 14.43 -6.59
C LEU A 19 16.19 13.02 -7.11
N LEU A 20 15.15 12.23 -7.39
CA LEU A 20 15.30 10.86 -7.88
C LEU A 20 15.24 10.83 -9.41
N SER A 21 16.11 10.04 -10.03
CA SER A 21 16.00 9.78 -11.46
C SER A 21 14.77 8.90 -11.75
N LEU A 22 14.29 8.91 -12.99
CA LEU A 22 13.21 8.00 -13.43
C LEU A 22 13.55 6.53 -13.17
N THR A 23 14.83 6.16 -13.28
CA THR A 23 15.31 4.80 -12.98
C THR A 23 15.18 4.48 -11.50
N ASP A 24 15.52 5.41 -10.61
CA ASP A 24 15.42 5.22 -9.16
C ASP A 24 13.95 5.12 -8.73
N LEU A 25 13.08 5.95 -9.33
CA LEU A 25 11.64 5.87 -9.11
C LEU A 25 11.07 4.52 -9.56
N ALA A 26 11.49 4.01 -10.71
CA ALA A 26 11.08 2.70 -11.20
C ALA A 26 11.57 1.55 -10.28
N ALA A 27 12.79 1.66 -9.74
CA ALA A 27 13.33 0.69 -8.79
C ALA A 27 12.56 0.69 -7.45
N VAL A 28 12.19 1.87 -6.95
CA VAL A 28 11.33 2.02 -5.76
C VAL A 28 9.96 1.38 -6.01
N GLU A 29 9.34 1.63 -7.16
CA GLU A 29 8.05 1.03 -7.51
C GLU A 29 8.11 -0.50 -7.64
N ALA A 30 9.18 -1.03 -8.24
CA ALA A 30 9.39 -2.47 -8.35
C ALA A 30 9.55 -3.13 -6.96
N GLU A 31 10.27 -2.48 -6.05
CA GLU A 31 10.45 -2.99 -4.69
C GLU A 31 9.13 -2.95 -3.89
N LEU A 32 8.34 -1.88 -4.03
CA LEU A 32 7.02 -1.79 -3.40
C LEU A 32 6.04 -2.83 -3.97
N LEU A 33 6.10 -3.12 -5.28
CA LEU A 33 5.35 -4.22 -5.89
C LEU A 33 5.75 -5.56 -5.27
N ARG A 34 7.04 -5.86 -5.22
CA ARG A 34 7.56 -7.11 -4.65
C ARG A 34 7.12 -7.32 -3.21
N ARG A 35 7.10 -6.26 -2.39
CA ARG A 35 6.60 -6.31 -1.00
C ARG A 35 5.10 -6.56 -0.93
N GLY A 36 4.33 -5.91 -1.81
CA GLY A 36 2.89 -6.17 -1.93
C GLY A 36 2.60 -7.63 -2.27
N GLU A 37 3.33 -8.20 -3.24
CA GLU A 37 3.22 -9.62 -3.60
C GLU A 37 3.64 -10.55 -2.45
N ALA A 38 4.69 -10.18 -1.70
CA ALA A 38 5.14 -10.94 -0.55
C ALA A 38 4.07 -11.04 0.54
N LEU A 39 3.13 -10.08 0.65
CA LEU A 39 2.07 -10.16 1.66
C LEU A 39 1.20 -11.41 1.52
N ASP A 40 1.05 -11.93 0.30
CA ASP A 40 0.26 -13.14 0.03
C ASP A 40 1.07 -14.43 0.21
N ALA A 41 2.36 -14.32 0.48
CA ALA A 41 3.19 -15.44 0.90
C ALA A 41 2.97 -15.74 2.40
N GLY A 42 2.88 -17.03 2.75
CA GLY A 42 2.61 -17.47 4.11
C GLY A 42 3.77 -17.30 5.10
N ASP A 43 4.94 -16.86 4.63
CA ASP A 43 6.18 -16.68 5.39
C ASP A 43 6.66 -15.22 5.43
N ALA A 44 5.80 -14.27 5.05
CA ALA A 44 6.15 -12.86 5.04
C ALA A 44 6.45 -12.32 6.46
N ASP A 45 7.63 -11.76 6.64
CA ASP A 45 8.01 -11.03 7.85
C ASP A 45 7.40 -9.62 7.82
N PHE A 46 6.20 -9.50 8.38
CA PHE A 46 5.46 -8.24 8.41
C PHE A 46 6.17 -7.15 9.22
N ASP A 47 6.83 -7.49 10.32
CA ASP A 47 7.54 -6.53 11.16
C ASP A 47 8.76 -5.95 10.42
N ALA A 48 9.49 -6.79 9.69
CA ALA A 48 10.59 -6.34 8.83
C ALA A 48 10.10 -5.40 7.70
N ILE A 49 8.94 -5.69 7.10
CA ILE A 49 8.38 -4.83 6.04
C ILE A 49 7.95 -3.47 6.63
N VAL A 50 7.22 -3.47 7.74
CA VAL A 50 6.76 -2.25 8.43
C VAL A 50 7.95 -1.38 8.83
N GLY A 51 9.02 -1.95 9.38
CA GLY A 51 10.21 -1.22 9.81
C GLY A 51 10.96 -0.47 8.70
N THR A 52 10.65 -0.72 7.43
CA THR A 52 11.32 -0.09 6.27
C THR A 52 10.40 0.84 5.47
N LEU A 53 9.14 0.98 5.85
CA LEU A 53 8.16 1.81 5.16
C LEU A 53 7.78 3.03 6.00
N THR A 54 7.58 4.16 5.32
CA THR A 54 7.09 5.39 5.94
C THR A 54 5.75 5.75 5.32
N GLY A 55 4.79 6.14 6.17
CA GLY A 55 3.45 6.55 5.76
C GLY A 55 2.70 7.21 6.91
N ARG A 56 1.59 7.90 6.63
CA ARG A 56 0.78 8.59 7.65
C ARG A 56 0.02 7.57 8.52
N PRO A 57 0.34 7.39 9.82
CA PRO A 57 -0.28 6.37 10.66
C PRO A 57 -1.80 6.43 10.72
N SER A 58 -2.36 7.63 10.83
CA SER A 58 -3.80 7.85 10.85
C SER A 58 -4.51 7.39 9.57
N VAL A 59 -3.82 7.43 8.42
CA VAL A 59 -4.42 7.12 7.12
C VAL A 59 -4.38 5.61 6.87
N TRP A 60 -3.23 4.97 7.03
CA TRP A 60 -3.14 3.52 6.80
C TRP A 60 -3.86 2.70 7.87
N SER A 61 -3.98 3.20 9.10
CA SER A 61 -4.78 2.57 10.14
C SER A 61 -6.29 2.71 9.92
N ALA A 62 -6.76 3.87 9.46
CA ALA A 62 -8.16 4.03 9.05
C ALA A 62 -8.52 3.16 7.84
N ALA A 63 -7.59 2.97 6.89
CA ALA A 63 -7.79 2.05 5.77
C ALA A 63 -7.87 0.59 6.23
N ALA A 64 -7.02 0.18 7.19
CA ALA A 64 -7.11 -1.13 7.81
C ALA A 64 -8.43 -1.32 8.59
N ASP A 65 -8.91 -0.30 9.30
CA ASP A 65 -10.21 -0.32 10.01
C ASP A 65 -11.36 -0.54 9.03
N TRP A 66 -11.31 0.18 7.91
CA TRP A 66 -12.32 0.07 6.87
C TRP A 66 -12.34 -1.34 6.26
N LEU A 67 -11.17 -1.91 5.94
CA LEU A 67 -11.07 -3.28 5.40
C LEU A 67 -11.59 -4.33 6.39
N THR A 68 -11.30 -4.17 7.68
CA THR A 68 -11.85 -5.04 8.74
C THR A 68 -13.38 -4.91 8.85
N SER A 69 -13.91 -3.70 8.65
CA SER A 69 -15.35 -3.43 8.73
C SER A 69 -16.13 -3.83 7.47
N ASN A 70 -15.44 -4.02 6.34
CA ASN A 70 -16.03 -4.35 5.04
C ASN A 70 -15.46 -5.68 4.51
N PRO A 71 -15.81 -6.82 5.13
CA PRO A 71 -15.26 -8.12 4.74
C PRO A 71 -15.63 -8.45 3.29
N GLY A 72 -14.60 -8.81 2.50
CA GLY A 72 -14.74 -9.12 1.07
C GLY A 72 -14.51 -7.93 0.14
N ALA A 73 -14.40 -6.70 0.66
CA ALA A 73 -13.89 -5.57 -0.09
C ALA A 73 -12.36 -5.65 -0.23
N ASP A 74 -11.83 -5.07 -1.30
CA ASP A 74 -10.40 -4.94 -1.53
C ASP A 74 -10.06 -3.49 -1.91
N ILE A 75 -8.78 -3.24 -2.19
CA ILE A 75 -8.30 -1.90 -2.57
C ILE A 75 -8.86 -1.39 -3.92
N LYS A 76 -9.57 -2.22 -4.70
CA LYS A 76 -10.28 -1.84 -5.93
C LYS A 76 -11.73 -1.44 -5.67
N ASP A 77 -12.23 -1.66 -4.45
CA ASP A 77 -13.57 -1.24 -4.09
C ASP A 77 -13.71 0.28 -4.32
N ALA A 78 -14.80 0.69 -4.97
CA ALA A 78 -15.01 2.07 -5.37
C ALA A 78 -15.07 3.01 -4.15
N GLU A 79 -15.62 2.54 -3.04
CA GLU A 79 -15.72 3.29 -1.80
C GLU A 79 -14.37 3.35 -1.07
N PHE A 80 -13.60 2.26 -1.09
CA PHE A 80 -12.21 2.28 -0.62
C PHE A 80 -11.41 3.31 -1.42
N PHE A 81 -11.47 3.27 -2.75
CA PHE A 81 -10.77 4.22 -3.61
C PHE A 81 -11.22 5.67 -3.36
N ARG A 82 -12.52 5.91 -3.14
CA ARG A 82 -13.03 7.24 -2.81
C ARG A 82 -12.47 7.79 -1.50
N LEU A 83 -12.29 6.94 -0.49
CA LEU A 83 -11.82 7.32 0.84
C LEU A 83 -10.29 7.39 0.94
N PHE A 84 -9.59 6.52 0.23
CA PHE A 84 -8.18 6.21 0.44
C PHE A 84 -7.33 6.29 -0.84
N GLY A 85 -7.89 6.76 -1.96
CA GLY A 85 -7.20 6.83 -3.26
C GLY A 85 -5.98 7.74 -3.30
N GLU A 86 -5.79 8.61 -2.31
CA GLU A 86 -4.59 9.45 -2.15
C GLU A 86 -3.45 8.76 -1.39
N MET A 87 -3.64 7.52 -0.93
CA MET A 87 -2.61 6.74 -0.25
C MET A 87 -1.46 6.43 -1.20
N SER A 88 -0.24 6.57 -0.68
CA SER A 88 0.92 6.02 -1.38
C SER A 88 0.88 4.49 -1.35
N ARG A 89 1.64 3.86 -2.25
CA ARG A 89 1.77 2.40 -2.27
C ARG A 89 2.35 1.84 -0.96
N ALA A 90 3.27 2.57 -0.33
CA ALA A 90 3.78 2.22 1.00
C ALA A 90 2.67 2.23 2.06
N GLU A 91 1.79 3.23 2.03
CA GLU A 91 0.64 3.32 2.94
C GLU A 91 -0.37 2.19 2.69
N LEU A 92 -0.60 1.79 1.44
CA LEU A 92 -1.46 0.64 1.11
C LEU A 92 -0.88 -0.68 1.63
N ILE A 93 0.44 -0.87 1.53
CA ILE A 93 1.13 -2.05 2.09
C ILE A 93 1.02 -2.06 3.62
N LEU A 94 1.24 -0.92 4.27
CA LEU A 94 1.07 -0.79 5.73
C LEU A 94 -0.35 -1.11 6.18
N ALA A 95 -1.37 -0.59 5.47
CA ALA A 95 -2.77 -0.88 5.77
C ALA A 95 -3.11 -2.37 5.59
N ALA A 96 -2.57 -3.00 4.53
CA ALA A 96 -2.76 -4.42 4.30
C ALA A 96 -2.10 -5.28 5.39
N ILE A 97 -0.89 -4.92 5.82
CA ILE A 97 -0.20 -5.60 6.94
C ILE A 97 -1.01 -5.46 8.22
N GLU A 98 -1.44 -4.25 8.58
CA GLU A 98 -2.20 -4.02 9.81
C GLU A 98 -3.55 -4.76 9.77
N HIS A 99 -4.25 -4.75 8.64
CA HIS A 99 -5.47 -5.52 8.45
C HIS A 99 -5.22 -7.03 8.66
N LYS A 100 -4.16 -7.60 8.06
CA LYS A 100 -3.79 -9.01 8.26
C LYS A 100 -3.44 -9.31 9.72
N GLN A 101 -2.68 -8.44 10.38
CA GLN A 101 -2.34 -8.59 11.81
C GLN A 101 -3.59 -8.58 12.70
N ARG A 102 -4.60 -7.76 12.40
CA ARG A 102 -5.87 -7.74 13.14
C ARG A 102 -6.69 -9.01 12.95
N LEU A 103 -6.70 -9.57 11.72
CA LEU A 103 -7.33 -10.86 11.45
C LEU A 103 -6.65 -12.01 12.22
N LEU A 104 -5.32 -11.96 12.36
CA LEU A 104 -4.55 -12.98 13.08
C LEU A 104 -4.69 -12.88 14.60
N HIS A 105 -4.76 -11.68 15.15
CA HIS A 105 -4.78 -11.48 16.61
C HIS A 105 -6.19 -11.45 17.22
N GLY A 106 -7.26 -11.37 16.42
CA GLY A 106 -8.62 -11.26 16.90
C GLY A 106 -8.87 -9.89 17.53
N SER A 107 -9.94 -9.22 17.10
CA SER A 107 -10.37 -7.93 17.66
C SER A 107 -10.81 -8.05 19.12
#